data_AF-X6N4D9-F1
#
_entry.id   AF-X6N4D9-F1
#
_cell.length_a   1.000
_cell.length_b   1.000
_cell.length_c   1.000
_cell.angle_alpha   90.00
_cell.angle_beta   90.00
_cell.angle_gamma   90.00
#
_symmetry.space_group_name_H-M   'P 1'
#
loop_
_entity.id
_entity.type
_entity.pdbx_description
1 polymer ?
#
loop_
_entity_poly.entity_id
_entity_poly.type
_entity_poly.pdbx_seq_one_letter_code
_entity_poly.pdbx_strand_id
1 'polypeptide(L)'
;LCGSFNLLEFISNSKSGQFFFYSHDGQFLIKSMTRSESLFLRKILPPYYHYVQGQPNTLITRFYGMYRVKVPGRKEIYFVVMGSVFHSTLEIHKIYDLKGSTHGRRATEKDREQAVPVLKDVDFEEDRQLFRIGKKQAKLFKDQLRKDVEVACAYFYFLFCFPPPPPSFPSLPFPSFQKQKKKVLMQNSLTKNEHYVYT
;
A
#
# COMPACT_ATOMS: atom_id res chain seq x y z
N LEU A 1 30.80 -10.25 12.54
CA LEU A 1 30.12 -9.71 11.34
C LEU A 1 28.82 -9.03 11.76
N CYS A 2 28.90 -7.89 12.45
CA CYS A 2 27.75 -7.03 12.71
C CYS A 2 28.19 -5.66 12.20
N GLY A 3 27.77 -5.29 10.99
CA GLY A 3 28.16 -4.03 10.38
C GLY A 3 27.59 -2.86 11.16
N SER A 4 28.36 -1.78 11.28
CA SER A 4 28.03 -0.53 11.98
C SER A 4 26.91 0.29 11.32
N PHE A 5 26.02 -0.35 10.55
CA PHE A 5 24.95 0.31 9.83
C PHE A 5 23.66 0.23 10.66
N ASN A 6 23.11 1.38 11.03
CA ASN A 6 21.75 1.46 11.55
C ASN A 6 20.80 0.99 10.44
N LEU A 7 20.35 -0.26 10.53
CA LEU A 7 19.54 -0.93 9.52
C LEU A 7 18.14 -0.31 9.35
N LEU A 8 17.73 0.65 10.19
CA LEU A 8 16.33 0.90 10.50
C LEU A 8 16.06 2.39 10.73
N GLU A 9 15.41 3.06 9.77
CA GLU A 9 14.65 4.28 10.07
C GLU A 9 13.24 3.86 10.54
N PHE A 10 12.89 4.16 11.79
CA PHE A 10 11.60 3.80 12.38
C PHE A 10 10.52 4.79 11.94
N ILE A 11 9.52 4.33 11.16
CA ILE A 11 8.58 5.25 10.50
C ILE A 11 7.21 5.35 11.19
N SER A 12 6.90 4.52 12.20
CA SER A 12 5.84 4.78 13.23
C SER A 12 5.32 3.50 13.87
N ASN A 13 4.76 3.67 15.07
CA ASN A 13 3.78 2.74 15.65
C ASN A 13 2.43 2.99 14.98
N SER A 14 1.94 2.06 14.14
CA SER A 14 0.54 2.13 13.69
C SER A 14 -0.41 2.03 14.89
N LYS A 15 -1.65 2.53 14.77
CA LYS A 15 -2.70 2.40 15.81
C LYS A 15 -2.86 0.97 16.37
N SER A 16 -2.38 -0.04 15.65
CA SER A 16 -2.40 -1.46 16.02
C SER A 16 -1.11 -2.00 16.67
N GLY A 17 -0.16 -1.16 17.07
CA GLY A 17 1.13 -1.60 17.64
C GLY A 17 2.06 -2.31 16.66
N GLN A 18 1.78 -2.19 15.36
CA GLN A 18 2.67 -2.68 14.29
C GLN A 18 3.67 -1.61 13.92
N PHE A 19 4.95 -1.98 13.93
CA PHE A 19 6.06 -1.17 13.45
C PHE A 19 6.42 -1.47 11.99
N PHE A 20 7.03 -0.46 11.38
CA PHE A 20 7.52 -0.41 10.01
C PHE A 20 8.97 0.08 10.02
N PHE A 21 9.81 -0.54 9.21
CA PHE A 21 11.18 -0.11 8.98
C PHE A 21 11.46 -0.06 7.48
N TYR A 22 12.31 0.85 7.05
CA TYR A 22 12.93 0.74 5.73
C TYR A 22 14.30 0.11 5.84
N SER A 23 14.72 -0.58 4.78
CA SER A 23 16.13 -0.88 4.58
C SER A 23 16.92 0.43 4.48
N HIS A 24 18.22 0.35 4.74
CA HIS A 24 19.13 1.49 4.70
C HIS A 24 19.07 2.29 3.38
N ASP A 25 18.85 1.61 2.26
CA ASP A 25 18.73 2.20 0.92
C ASP A 25 17.28 2.57 0.54
N GLY A 26 16.32 2.39 1.45
CA GLY A 26 14.91 2.67 1.24
C GLY A 26 14.20 1.74 0.24
N GLN A 27 14.89 0.77 -0.36
CA GLN A 27 14.34 -0.15 -1.38
C GLN A 27 13.28 -1.10 -0.82
N PHE A 28 13.44 -1.50 0.43
CA PHE A 28 12.59 -2.47 1.08
C PHE A 28 11.90 -1.87 2.28
N LEU A 29 10.64 -2.26 2.46
CA LEU A 29 9.88 -2.02 3.67
C LEU A 29 9.77 -3.34 4.44
N ILE A 30 10.09 -3.30 5.72
CA ILE A 30 9.90 -4.38 6.67
C ILE A 30 8.69 -4.02 7.53
N LYS A 31 7.66 -4.86 7.48
CA LYS A 31 6.43 -4.67 8.24
C LYS A 31 6.26 -5.80 9.25
N SER A 32 6.10 -5.44 10.53
CA SER A 32 5.67 -6.39 11.55
C SER A 32 4.23 -6.85 11.31
N MET A 33 3.98 -8.12 11.62
CA MET A 33 2.66 -8.73 11.46
C MET A 33 2.34 -9.65 12.63
N THR A 34 1.05 -9.92 12.79
CA THR A 34 0.53 -10.90 13.73
C THR A 34 0.71 -12.31 13.18
N ARG A 35 0.59 -13.31 14.05
CA ARG A 35 0.55 -14.73 13.63
C ARG A 35 -0.62 -15.01 12.68
N SER A 36 -1.77 -14.37 12.88
CA SER A 36 -2.94 -14.56 12.01
C SER A 36 -2.71 -13.99 10.61
N GLU A 37 -2.09 -12.81 10.50
CA GLU A 37 -1.70 -12.23 9.21
C GLU A 37 -0.63 -13.06 8.49
N SER A 38 0.33 -13.66 9.21
CA SER A 38 1.34 -14.52 8.58
C SER A 38 0.74 -15.82 8.06
N LEU A 39 -0.22 -16.41 8.79
CA LEU A 39 -1.00 -17.54 8.31
C LEU A 39 -1.86 -17.17 7.11
N PHE A 40 -2.47 -15.98 7.11
CA PHE A 40 -3.22 -15.48 5.96
C PHE A 40 -2.34 -15.31 4.73
N LEU A 41 -1.18 -14.65 4.86
CA LEU A 41 -0.24 -14.44 3.76
C LEU A 41 0.17 -15.78 3.14
N ARG A 42 0.44 -16.80 3.96
CA ARG A 42 0.72 -18.16 3.48
C ARG A 42 -0.42 -18.77 2.67
N LYS A 43 -1.67 -18.55 3.06
CA LYS A 43 -2.85 -19.08 2.34
C LYS A 43 -3.01 -18.43 0.97
N ILE A 44 -2.76 -17.12 0.86
CA ILE A 44 -2.89 -16.40 -0.41
C ILE A 44 -1.64 -16.49 -1.29
N LEU A 45 -0.52 -17.04 -0.79
CA LEU A 45 0.75 -17.02 -1.49
C LEU A 45 0.71 -17.74 -2.86
N PRO A 46 0.08 -18.94 -3.01
CA PRO A 46 0.00 -19.58 -4.31
C PRO A 46 -0.74 -18.76 -5.37
N PRO A 47 -2.00 -18.29 -5.17
CA PRO A 47 -2.67 -17.48 -6.17
C PRO A 47 -2.02 -16.10 -6.36
N TYR A 48 -1.44 -15.52 -5.30
CA TYR A 48 -0.63 -14.29 -5.39
C TYR A 48 0.55 -14.45 -6.34
N TYR A 49 1.30 -15.56 -6.23
CA TYR A 49 2.44 -15.84 -7.08
C TYR A 49 2.04 -15.89 -8.56
N HIS A 50 0.98 -16.64 -8.88
CA HIS A 50 0.48 -16.74 -10.25
C HIS A 50 0.03 -15.38 -10.80
N TYR A 51 -0.65 -14.59 -9.97
CA TYR A 51 -1.10 -13.25 -10.36
C TYR A 51 0.08 -12.30 -10.68
N VAL A 52 1.07 -12.23 -9.78
CA VAL A 52 2.22 -11.34 -9.97
C VAL A 52 3.09 -11.77 -11.15
N GLN A 53 3.23 -13.08 -11.40
CA GLN A 53 3.91 -13.57 -12.61
C GLN A 53 3.16 -13.20 -13.89
N GLY A 54 1.83 -13.31 -13.91
CA GLY A 54 1.02 -12.98 -15.08
C GLY A 54 0.79 -11.48 -15.32
N GLN A 55 0.97 -10.65 -14.29
CA GLN A 55 0.66 -9.22 -14.33
C GLN A 55 1.89 -8.37 -13.92
N PRO A 56 2.88 -8.19 -14.82
CA PRO A 56 4.14 -7.51 -14.49
C PRO A 56 3.96 -6.06 -14.04
N ASN A 57 2.89 -5.40 -14.51
CA ASN A 57 2.55 -4.01 -14.18
C ASN A 57 1.66 -3.87 -12.93
N THR A 58 1.44 -4.94 -12.16
CA THR A 58 0.59 -4.87 -10.95
C THR A 58 1.06 -3.81 -9.97
N LEU A 59 0.10 -3.11 -9.37
CA LEU A 59 0.33 -2.15 -8.28
C LEU A 59 0.24 -2.85 -6.90
N ILE A 60 0.01 -4.16 -6.86
CA ILE A 60 0.09 -4.95 -5.63
C ILE A 60 1.54 -5.00 -5.18
N THR A 61 1.75 -4.77 -3.89
CA THR A 61 3.05 -4.89 -3.25
C THR A 61 3.73 -6.23 -3.56
N ARG A 62 5.01 -6.15 -3.90
CA ARG A 62 5.87 -7.33 -4.06
C ARG A 62 6.38 -7.80 -2.70
N PHE A 63 6.08 -9.04 -2.33
CA PHE A 63 6.62 -9.69 -1.15
C PHE A 63 7.89 -10.43 -1.52
N TYR A 64 8.98 -10.15 -0.81
CA TYR A 64 10.29 -10.78 -1.03
C TYR A 64 10.61 -11.85 0.01
N GLY A 65 9.95 -11.80 1.17
CA GLY A 65 10.10 -12.84 2.18
C GLY A 65 9.21 -12.60 3.39
N MET A 66 8.83 -13.68 4.06
CA MET A 66 8.12 -13.65 5.33
C MET A 66 8.92 -14.46 6.34
N TYR A 67 9.17 -13.86 7.50
CA TYR A 67 10.06 -14.41 8.50
C TYR A 67 9.40 -14.48 9.87
N ARG A 68 9.86 -15.46 10.66
CA ARG A 68 9.49 -15.62 12.07
C ARG A 68 10.78 -15.72 12.88
N VAL A 69 10.95 -14.81 13.83
CA VAL A 69 12.05 -14.84 14.79
C VAL A 69 11.54 -15.36 16.13
N LYS A 70 12.20 -16.39 16.64
CA LYS A 70 11.96 -16.96 17.97
C LYS A 70 13.19 -16.74 18.82
N VAL A 71 13.03 -16.03 19.93
CA VAL A 71 14.07 -15.84 20.93
C VAL A 71 13.58 -16.48 22.22
N PRO A 72 14.35 -17.38 22.86
CA PRO A 72 13.97 -17.98 24.14
C PRO A 72 13.59 -16.91 25.17
N GLY A 73 12.48 -17.12 25.89
CA GLY A 73 11.96 -16.18 26.89
C GLY A 73 11.34 -14.89 26.33
N ARG A 74 11.19 -14.75 25.00
CA ARG A 74 10.53 -13.59 24.36
C ARG A 74 9.38 -14.02 23.46
N LYS A 75 8.44 -13.10 23.24
CA LYS A 75 7.34 -13.29 22.29
C LYS A 75 7.89 -13.45 20.86
N GLU A 76 7.32 -14.39 20.11
CA GLU A 76 7.65 -14.57 18.69
C GLU A 76 7.33 -13.31 17.88
N ILE A 77 8.24 -12.94 16.97
CA ILE A 77 8.07 -11.80 16.08
C ILE A 77 7.89 -12.33 14.66
N TYR A 78 6.87 -11.82 13.97
CA TYR A 78 6.61 -12.11 12.56
C TYR A 78 6.75 -10.83 11.77
N PHE A 79 7.40 -10.90 10.61
CA PHE A 79 7.50 -9.77 9.70
C PHE A 79 7.55 -10.20 8.26
N VAL A 80 7.20 -9.28 7.38
CA VAL A 80 7.32 -9.43 5.92
C VAL A 80 8.26 -8.36 5.39
N VAL A 81 9.09 -8.75 4.43
CA VAL A 81 9.92 -7.86 3.62
C VAL A 81 9.21 -7.66 2.29
N MET A 82 8.99 -6.40 1.93
CA MET A 82 8.23 -6.02 0.75
C MET A 82 8.87 -4.84 0.03
N GLY A 83 8.57 -4.67 -1.26
CA GLY A 83 9.06 -3.53 -2.04
C GLY A 83 8.53 -2.20 -1.48
N SER A 84 9.45 -1.24 -1.30
CA SER A 84 9.10 0.12 -0.95
C SER A 84 8.51 0.84 -2.16
N VAL A 85 7.37 1.50 -1.96
CA VAL A 85 6.78 2.39 -2.97
C VAL A 85 7.45 3.76 -3.01
N PHE A 86 8.33 4.05 -2.06
CA PHE A 86 9.00 5.34 -1.91
C PHE A 86 10.44 5.36 -2.39
N HIS A 87 10.97 4.21 -2.79
CA HIS A 87 12.28 4.16 -3.40
C HIS A 87 12.22 4.80 -4.79
N SER A 88 12.71 6.03 -4.88
CA SER A 88 12.64 6.87 -6.07
C SER A 88 13.92 7.71 -6.15
N THR A 89 14.44 7.90 -7.35
CA THR A 89 15.55 8.84 -7.61
C THR A 89 15.09 10.30 -7.59
N LEU A 90 13.77 10.52 -7.60
CA LEU A 90 13.13 11.83 -7.57
C LEU A 90 12.62 12.15 -6.17
N GLU A 91 12.74 13.42 -5.78
CA GLU A 91 12.28 13.95 -4.50
C GLU A 91 10.76 13.87 -4.35
N ILE A 92 10.32 13.49 -3.14
CA ILE A 92 8.92 13.32 -2.79
C ILE A 92 8.50 14.47 -1.88
N HIS A 93 7.64 15.35 -2.39
CA HIS A 93 7.20 16.54 -1.66
C HIS A 93 6.00 16.28 -0.75
N LYS A 94 5.12 15.36 -1.15
CA LYS A 94 3.88 15.01 -0.43
C LYS A 94 3.54 13.54 -0.63
N ILE A 95 2.94 12.95 0.40
CA ILE A 95 2.49 11.57 0.38
C ILE A 95 0.99 11.54 0.70
N TYR A 96 0.20 10.86 -0.11
CA TYR A 96 -1.23 10.66 0.19
C TYR A 96 -1.51 9.18 0.47
N ASP A 97 -1.91 8.82 1.70
CA ASP A 97 -2.51 7.51 2.00
C ASP A 97 -3.99 7.61 1.63
N LEU A 98 -4.41 7.04 0.50
CA LEU A 98 -5.79 7.11 0.00
C LEU A 98 -6.48 5.74 0.15
N LYS A 99 -7.74 5.75 0.59
CA LYS A 99 -8.56 4.55 0.82
C LYS A 99 -9.99 4.64 0.26
N GLY A 100 -10.40 5.80 -0.23
CA GLY A 100 -11.74 6.02 -0.78
C GLY A 100 -12.83 6.16 0.28
N SER A 101 -12.48 6.58 1.49
CA SER A 101 -13.45 6.84 2.57
C SER A 101 -13.12 8.15 3.30
N THR A 102 -14.07 8.69 4.07
CA THR A 102 -13.93 10.00 4.73
C THR A 102 -13.73 9.87 6.25
N HIS A 103 -14.33 8.88 6.90
CA HIS A 103 -14.27 8.72 8.35
C HIS A 103 -12.86 8.35 8.83
N GLY A 104 -12.24 9.22 9.64
CA GLY A 104 -10.87 9.03 10.15
C GLY A 104 -9.79 9.17 9.07
N ARG A 105 -10.10 9.86 7.96
CA ARG A 105 -9.23 10.02 6.78
C ARG A 105 -8.77 11.46 6.58
N ARG A 106 -8.52 12.15 7.70
CA ARG A 106 -7.79 13.43 7.78
C ARG A 106 -6.42 13.24 8.42
N ALA A 107 -5.39 13.90 7.90
CA ALA A 107 -4.06 13.93 8.49
C ALA A 107 -4.10 14.54 9.90
N THR A 108 -3.32 13.97 10.84
CA THR A 108 -3.12 14.59 12.15
C THR A 108 -2.11 15.73 12.04
N GLU A 109 -2.00 16.59 13.07
CA GLU A 109 -0.96 17.62 13.12
C GLU A 109 0.44 17.01 12.98
N LYS A 110 0.70 15.92 13.72
CA LYS A 110 1.95 15.15 13.60
C LYS A 110 2.20 14.58 12.18
N ASP A 111 1.15 14.22 11.44
CA ASP A 111 1.29 13.77 10.05
C ASP A 111 1.71 14.94 9.13
N ARG A 112 1.33 16.18 9.46
CA ARG A 112 1.58 17.41 8.69
C ARG A 112 2.92 18.07 9.01
N GLU A 113 3.41 17.95 10.24
CA GLU A 113 4.69 18.51 10.70
C GLU A 113 5.92 17.72 10.24
N GLN A 114 5.73 16.53 9.66
CA GLN A 114 6.83 15.76 9.06
C GLN A 114 7.45 16.52 7.89
N ALA A 115 8.76 16.34 7.68
CA ALA A 115 9.50 16.94 6.57
C ALA A 115 8.84 16.66 5.20
N VAL A 116 8.28 15.45 5.05
CA VAL A 116 7.36 15.11 3.96
C VAL A 116 6.00 14.78 4.57
N PRO A 117 4.96 15.63 4.39
CA PRO A 117 3.67 15.43 5.04
C PRO A 117 2.95 14.20 4.48
N VAL A 118 2.30 13.44 5.39
CA VAL A 118 1.47 12.28 5.07
C VAL A 118 0.00 12.65 5.16
N LEU A 119 -0.56 13.03 4.02
CA LEU A 119 -1.94 13.46 3.84
C LEU A 119 -2.87 12.27 3.56
N LYS A 120 -4.18 12.47 3.72
CA LYS A 120 -5.21 11.43 3.55
C LYS A 120 -6.34 11.92 2.64
N ASP A 121 -7.39 11.12 2.49
CA ASP A 121 -8.48 11.34 1.53
C ASP A 121 -9.14 12.72 1.67
N VAL A 122 -9.45 13.16 2.90
CA VAL A 122 -10.11 14.45 3.12
C VAL A 122 -9.18 15.61 2.78
N ASP A 123 -7.89 15.48 3.11
CA ASP A 123 -6.89 16.50 2.79
C ASP A 123 -6.69 16.61 1.26
N PHE A 124 -6.73 15.47 0.55
CA PHE A 124 -6.61 15.43 -0.91
C PHE A 124 -7.75 16.19 -1.62
N GLU A 125 -8.97 16.01 -1.12
CA GLU A 125 -10.17 16.67 -1.65
C GLU A 125 -10.17 18.18 -1.36
N GLU A 126 -9.87 18.57 -0.13
CA GLU A 126 -9.80 19.99 0.29
C GLU A 126 -8.68 20.75 -0.43
N ASP A 127 -7.52 20.12 -0.59
CA ASP A 127 -6.39 20.69 -1.34
C ASP A 127 -6.66 20.74 -2.86
N ARG A 128 -7.83 20.24 -3.32
CA ARG A 128 -8.24 20.14 -4.74
C ARG A 128 -7.15 19.52 -5.61
N GLN A 129 -6.49 18.50 -5.10
CA GLN A 129 -5.39 17.85 -5.80
C GLN A 129 -5.90 17.03 -6.99
N LEU A 130 -5.11 17.01 -8.06
CA LEU A 130 -5.44 16.29 -9.29
C LEU A 130 -4.20 15.58 -9.83
N PHE A 131 -4.35 14.30 -10.18
CA PHE A 131 -3.29 13.56 -10.89
C PHE A 131 -3.31 13.94 -12.36
N ARG A 132 -2.36 14.77 -12.78
CA ARG A 132 -2.19 15.15 -14.19
C ARG A 132 -1.40 14.08 -14.93
N ILE A 133 -2.11 13.03 -15.36
CA ILE A 133 -1.55 11.95 -16.16
C ILE A 133 -2.24 11.92 -17.53
N GLY A 134 -1.46 11.75 -18.60
CA GLY A 134 -1.98 11.75 -19.97
C GLY A 134 -3.01 10.62 -20.18
N LYS A 135 -4.00 10.83 -21.08
CA LYS A 135 -5.14 9.92 -21.30
C LYS A 135 -4.75 8.45 -21.45
N LYS A 136 -3.68 8.17 -22.20
CA LYS A 136 -3.14 6.81 -22.38
C LYS A 136 -2.69 6.19 -21.06
N GLN A 137 -1.88 6.91 -20.28
CA GLN A 137 -1.37 6.43 -18.99
C GLN A 137 -2.50 6.31 -17.96
N ALA A 138 -3.45 7.24 -17.97
CA ALA A 138 -4.65 7.18 -17.12
C ALA A 138 -5.45 5.92 -17.37
N LYS A 139 -5.67 5.56 -18.65
CA LYS A 139 -6.35 4.33 -19.03
C LYS A 139 -5.59 3.09 -18.53
N LEU A 140 -4.29 2.99 -18.82
CA LEU A 140 -3.46 1.88 -18.36
C LEU A 140 -3.47 1.73 -16.83
N PHE A 141 -3.35 2.84 -16.11
CA PHE A 141 -3.41 2.85 -14.64
C PHE A 141 -4.77 2.38 -14.12
N LYS A 142 -5.88 2.91 -14.66
CA LYS A 142 -7.24 2.53 -14.23
C LYS A 142 -7.53 1.05 -14.54
N ASP A 143 -7.13 0.56 -15.70
CA ASP A 143 -7.34 -0.82 -16.09
C ASP A 143 -6.52 -1.79 -15.22
N GLN A 144 -5.27 -1.44 -14.91
CA GLN A 144 -4.46 -2.21 -13.97
C GLN A 144 -5.04 -2.18 -12.56
N LEU A 145 -5.44 -1.00 -12.08
CA LEU A 145 -6.01 -0.82 -10.75
C LEU A 145 -7.28 -1.67 -10.58
N ARG A 146 -8.15 -1.74 -11.59
CA ARG A 146 -9.35 -2.59 -11.57
C ARG A 146 -9.00 -4.05 -11.37
N LYS A 147 -8.06 -4.59 -12.17
CA LYS A 147 -7.59 -5.97 -12.06
C LYS A 147 -6.98 -6.28 -10.68
N ASP A 148 -6.20 -5.35 -10.12
CA ASP A 148 -5.57 -5.53 -8.81
C ASP A 148 -6.64 -5.58 -7.70
N VAL A 149 -7.67 -4.74 -7.80
CA VAL A 149 -8.78 -4.68 -6.82
C VAL A 149 -9.59 -5.97 -6.87
N GLU A 150 -9.92 -6.48 -8.06
CA GLU A 150 -10.66 -7.74 -8.21
C GLU A 150 -9.96 -8.90 -7.48
N VAL A 151 -8.65 -9.05 -7.70
CA VAL A 151 -7.86 -10.12 -7.07
C VAL A 151 -7.69 -9.90 -5.58
N ALA A 152 -7.47 -8.67 -5.14
CA ALA A 152 -7.44 -8.33 -3.73
C ALA A 152 -8.76 -8.66 -3.00
N CYS A 153 -9.89 -8.33 -3.62
CA CYS A 153 -11.21 -8.67 -3.10
C CYS A 153 -11.40 -10.18 -3.06
N ALA A 154 -11.03 -10.91 -4.12
CA ALA A 154 -11.12 -12.36 -4.16
C ALA A 154 -10.33 -13.03 -3.02
N TYR A 155 -9.13 -12.55 -2.69
CA TYR A 155 -8.36 -13.02 -1.52
C TYR A 155 -9.07 -12.78 -0.20
N PHE A 156 -9.83 -11.69 -0.11
CA PHE A 156 -10.64 -11.41 1.06
C PHE A 156 -11.87 -12.33 1.13
N TYR A 157 -12.57 -12.59 0.02
CA TYR A 157 -13.72 -13.51 0.01
C TYR A 157 -13.33 -14.97 0.26
N PHE A 158 -12.21 -15.43 -0.30
CA PHE A 158 -11.68 -16.78 -0.11
C PHE A 158 -11.43 -17.11 1.37
N LEU A 159 -11.12 -16.11 2.19
CA LEU A 159 -10.89 -16.24 3.63
C LEU A 159 -12.16 -16.54 4.44
N PHE A 160 -13.30 -16.02 4.01
CA PHE A 160 -14.56 -16.11 4.76
C PHE A 160 -15.45 -17.26 4.27
N CYS A 161 -14.96 -18.11 3.36
CA CYS A 161 -15.73 -19.21 2.76
C CYS A 161 -17.09 -18.77 2.17
N PHE A 162 -17.20 -17.51 1.74
CA PHE A 162 -18.36 -17.13 0.93
C PHE A 162 -18.16 -17.68 -0.48
N PRO A 163 -19.18 -18.31 -1.10
CA PRO A 163 -19.10 -18.67 -2.51
C PRO A 163 -18.72 -17.43 -3.34
N PRO A 164 -17.93 -17.58 -4.42
CA PRO A 164 -17.60 -16.45 -5.27
C PRO A 164 -18.91 -15.76 -5.71
N PRO A 165 -18.97 -14.41 -5.67
CA PRO A 165 -20.18 -13.71 -6.07
C PRO A 165 -20.51 -14.08 -7.54
N PRO A 166 -21.79 -14.37 -7.86
CA PRO A 166 -22.22 -14.62 -9.22
C PRO A 166 -21.74 -13.53 -10.19
N PRO A 167 -21.49 -13.84 -11.47
CA PRO A 167 -21.07 -12.85 -12.46
C PRO A 167 -22.04 -11.68 -12.66
N SER A 168 -23.28 -11.82 -12.18
CA SER A 168 -24.34 -10.80 -12.21
C SER A 168 -24.48 -10.00 -10.90
N PHE A 169 -23.60 -10.20 -9.91
CA PHE A 169 -23.68 -9.41 -8.68
C PHE A 169 -23.45 -7.94 -9.02
N PRO A 170 -24.43 -7.05 -8.76
CA PRO A 170 -24.21 -5.62 -8.93
C PRO A 170 -22.99 -5.23 -8.10
N SER A 171 -22.19 -4.28 -8.59
CA SER A 171 -21.06 -3.72 -7.85
C SER A 171 -21.53 -3.43 -6.43
N LEU A 172 -21.14 -4.30 -5.48
CA LEU A 172 -21.50 -4.10 -4.08
C LEU A 172 -21.03 -2.67 -3.74
N PRO A 173 -21.84 -1.86 -3.06
CA PRO A 173 -21.33 -0.61 -2.52
C PRO A 173 -20.09 -1.00 -1.74
N PHE A 174 -18.93 -0.46 -2.16
CA PHE A 174 -17.63 -0.75 -1.59
C PHE A 174 -17.83 -0.91 -0.08
N PRO A 175 -17.74 -2.13 0.48
CA PRO A 175 -17.82 -2.25 1.93
C PRO A 175 -16.68 -1.37 2.43
N SER A 176 -16.90 -0.59 3.48
CA SER A 176 -15.94 0.35 4.04
C SER A 176 -14.67 -0.40 4.46
N PHE A 177 -13.82 -0.68 3.47
CA PHE A 177 -12.76 -1.66 3.57
C PHE A 177 -11.53 -0.97 4.12
N GLN A 178 -11.37 -1.10 5.43
CA GLN A 178 -10.13 -0.76 6.08
C GLN A 178 -8.98 -1.58 5.49
N LYS A 179 -8.05 -0.84 4.87
CA LYS A 179 -6.63 -1.19 4.63
C LYS A 179 -6.34 -2.04 3.38
N GLN A 180 -6.43 -1.40 2.22
CA GLN A 180 -5.24 -1.33 1.36
C GLN A 180 -4.72 0.10 1.42
N LYS A 181 -3.57 0.30 2.08
CA LYS A 181 -2.86 1.58 2.04
C LYS A 181 -2.24 1.69 0.65
N LYS A 182 -2.93 2.30 -0.32
CA LYS A 182 -2.25 2.74 -1.55
C LYS A 182 -1.80 4.18 -1.31
N LYS A 183 -0.49 4.33 -1.12
CA LYS A 183 0.12 5.64 -1.04
C LYS A 183 0.36 6.14 -2.46
N VAL A 184 -0.24 7.27 -2.81
CA VAL A 184 -0.02 7.91 -4.10
C VAL A 184 1.00 9.02 -3.93
N LEU A 185 1.98 9.04 -4.82
CA LEU A 185 3.11 9.97 -4.85
C LEU A 185 2.84 11.05 -5.88
N MET A 186 2.89 12.32 -5.46
CA MET A 186 2.82 13.47 -6.37
C MET A 186 4.24 14.00 -6.60
N GLN A 187 4.70 13.93 -7.84
CA GLN A 187 5.90 14.62 -8.32
C GLN A 187 5.46 15.78 -9.21
N ASN A 188 5.76 17.01 -8.79
CA ASN A 188 5.52 18.19 -9.61
C ASN A 188 6.68 18.34 -10.60
N SER A 189 6.58 17.74 -11.79
CA SER A 189 7.40 18.19 -12.93
C SER A 189 6.69 19.35 -13.62
N LEU A 190 7.23 20.55 -13.47
CA LEU A 190 6.81 21.74 -14.20
C LEU A 190 7.10 21.57 -15.69
N THR A 191 6.15 21.08 -16.47
CA THR A 191 6.12 21.30 -17.92
C THR A 191 4.70 21.60 -18.38
N LYS A 192 4.58 22.76 -19.03
CA LYS A 192 3.36 23.41 -19.51
C LYS A 192 2.59 22.53 -20.52
N ASN A 193 1.28 22.81 -20.58
CA ASN A 193 0.34 22.48 -21.65
C ASN A 193 -0.08 21.01 -21.79
N GLU A 194 -1.19 20.66 -21.14
CA GLU A 194 -2.47 20.34 -21.79
C GLU A 194 -3.49 19.90 -20.72
N HIS A 195 -4.65 20.54 -20.75
CA HIS A 195 -5.70 20.40 -19.75
C HIS A 195 -6.63 19.24 -20.09
N TYR A 196 -6.60 18.14 -19.32
CA TYR A 196 -7.75 17.22 -19.23
C TYR A 196 -7.89 16.69 -17.80
N VAL A 197 -9.06 16.93 -17.21
CA VAL A 197 -9.46 16.64 -15.83
C VAL A 197 -10.35 15.40 -15.83
N TYR A 198 -10.13 14.46 -14.90
CA TYR A 198 -11.14 13.45 -14.56
C TYR A 198 -11.27 13.34 -13.05
N THR A 199 -12.50 13.53 -12.58
CA THR A 199 -13.04 13.23 -11.25
C THR A 199 -13.06 11.72 -11.00
#